data_AF-A0A2P2JHP0-F1
#
_entry.id   AF-A0A2P2JHP0-F1
#
_cell.length_a   1.000
_cell.length_b   1.000
_cell.length_c   1.000
_cell.angle_alpha   90.00
_cell.angle_beta   90.00
_cell.angle_gamma   90.00
#
_symmetry.space_group_name_H-M   'P 1'
#
loop_
_entity.id
_entity.type
_entity.pdbx_description
1 polymer ?
#
loop_
_entity_poly.entity_id
_entity_poly.type
_entity_poly.pdbx_seq_one_letter_code
_entity_poly.pdbx_strand_id
1 'polypeptide(L)'
;MVMLSCVVVVVCRYAEQSRESLRNSIRKKKKKEEKERTMSIVPKETIEVIAQSIGINNLSSDAALALAPDVEYRIREIMQEAIKCMRHSRRTTLTADDVDAALNLRNVEPIYSFASGSPLRFKRAIGYRDLFYIDDKDVDFKDVIEAPLPKAPLDTAVVCHWLAIEGVQPAIPENAPLEVVEPPSGGKDHEQKEGLPVDIKLPVKHVLSRELQLYFDKIIELTLSKPDSVLFKQALVSLATDSGLHPLVPYFTCFVADEVSRGLNDCRLLFALMRVVWSLLQNPHIHIEPYLHQLMPSVVTCLVAKRLGNKFADNHWELRDFTAKLVSSICRRFGHVYSSLQTRLTKTLLNALLDPKRSLTQHYGAIQGLAALGPNVVCLLVLPNLAPYLQLLEPEMLLEKQKNEMKRHEAWRVYDALLVSGHSNTQI
;
A
#
# COMPACT_ATOMS: atom_id res chain seq x y z
N MET A 1 73.31 -40.15 -30.25
CA MET A 1 72.72 -38.80 -30.15
C MET A 1 72.12 -38.25 -31.46
N VAL A 2 72.54 -38.70 -32.65
CA VAL A 2 72.07 -38.10 -33.94
C VAL A 2 70.64 -38.49 -34.32
N MET A 3 70.17 -39.71 -34.01
CA MET A 3 68.81 -40.16 -34.35
C MET A 3 67.70 -39.42 -33.60
N LEU A 4 67.92 -39.01 -32.35
CA LEU A 4 66.92 -38.24 -31.58
C LEU A 4 66.70 -36.83 -32.15
N SER A 5 67.76 -36.17 -32.68
CA SER A 5 67.62 -34.84 -33.28
C SER A 5 66.78 -34.87 -34.58
N CYS A 6 66.95 -35.88 -35.43
CA CYS A 6 66.14 -36.00 -36.65
C CYS A 6 64.65 -36.20 -36.35
N VAL A 7 64.31 -37.04 -35.37
CA VAL A 7 62.90 -37.29 -35.00
C VAL A 7 62.25 -36.02 -34.45
N VAL A 8 62.94 -35.26 -33.60
CA VAL A 8 62.42 -34.00 -33.05
C VAL A 8 62.18 -32.95 -34.13
N VAL A 9 63.07 -32.84 -35.12
CA VAL A 9 62.92 -31.89 -36.24
C VAL A 9 61.75 -32.28 -37.15
N VAL A 10 61.56 -33.57 -37.46
CA VAL A 10 60.43 -34.05 -38.27
C VAL A 10 59.11 -33.84 -37.55
N VAL A 11 59.04 -34.15 -36.25
CA VAL A 11 57.83 -33.93 -35.44
C VAL A 11 57.51 -32.44 -35.30
N CYS A 12 58.52 -31.57 -35.16
CA CYS A 12 58.31 -30.12 -35.15
C CYS A 12 57.78 -29.60 -36.49
N ARG A 13 58.33 -30.06 -37.62
CA ARG A 13 57.82 -29.67 -38.95
C ARG A 13 56.39 -30.15 -39.19
N TYR A 14 56.05 -31.37 -38.77
CA TYR A 14 54.69 -31.89 -38.89
C TYR A 14 53.69 -31.14 -38.01
N ALA A 15 54.13 -30.72 -36.80
CA ALA A 15 53.34 -29.90 -35.90
C ALA A 15 53.14 -28.47 -36.44
N GLU A 16 54.15 -27.88 -37.08
CA GLU A 16 54.03 -26.58 -37.74
C GLU A 16 53.06 -26.64 -38.93
N GLN A 17 53.17 -27.65 -39.78
CA GLN A 17 52.29 -27.83 -40.94
C GLN A 17 50.83 -28.08 -40.53
N SER A 18 50.63 -28.81 -39.43
CA SER A 18 49.29 -29.01 -38.83
C SER A 18 48.72 -27.73 -38.23
N ARG A 19 49.54 -26.92 -37.56
CA ARG A 19 49.14 -25.60 -37.02
C ARG A 19 48.79 -24.60 -38.13
N GLU A 20 49.46 -24.70 -39.27
CA GLU A 20 49.22 -23.83 -40.43
C GLU A 20 47.93 -24.22 -41.17
N SER A 21 47.66 -25.52 -41.32
CA SER A 21 46.38 -26.04 -41.81
C SER A 21 45.20 -25.62 -40.91
N LEU A 22 45.37 -25.71 -39.59
CA LEU A 22 44.36 -25.27 -38.62
C LEU A 22 44.14 -23.76 -38.71
N ARG A 23 45.19 -22.95 -38.84
CA ARG A 23 45.09 -21.49 -39.04
C ARG A 23 44.37 -21.13 -40.33
N ASN A 24 44.61 -21.86 -41.41
CA ASN A 24 43.91 -21.66 -42.69
C ASN A 24 42.44 -22.07 -42.61
N SER A 25 42.11 -23.13 -41.88
CA SER A 25 40.73 -23.55 -41.63
C SER A 25 39.98 -22.52 -40.76
N ILE A 26 40.62 -22.00 -39.71
CA ILE A 26 40.09 -20.91 -38.88
C ILE A 26 39.89 -19.63 -39.69
N ARG A 27 40.86 -19.24 -40.55
CA ARG A 27 40.71 -18.09 -41.45
C ARG A 27 39.57 -18.26 -42.45
N LYS A 28 39.38 -19.46 -43.01
CA LYS A 28 38.23 -19.77 -43.88
C LYS A 28 36.91 -19.69 -43.11
N LYS A 29 36.87 -20.19 -41.87
CA LYS A 29 35.69 -20.12 -41.00
C LYS A 29 35.35 -18.66 -40.63
N LYS A 30 36.36 -17.86 -40.28
CA LYS A 30 36.21 -16.42 -39.99
C LYS A 30 35.74 -15.65 -41.22
N LYS A 31 36.31 -15.90 -42.40
CA LYS A 31 35.83 -15.33 -43.67
C LYS A 31 34.41 -15.75 -44.01
N LYS A 32 33.98 -16.96 -43.65
CA LYS A 32 32.61 -17.45 -43.86
C LYS A 32 31.62 -16.78 -42.90
N GLU A 33 31.97 -16.67 -41.62
CA GLU A 33 31.19 -15.93 -40.61
C GLU A 33 31.11 -14.42 -40.91
N GLU A 34 32.18 -13.83 -41.45
CA GLU A 34 32.22 -12.43 -41.88
C GLU A 34 31.42 -12.21 -43.17
N LYS A 35 31.36 -13.20 -44.06
CA LYS A 35 30.44 -13.23 -45.22
C LYS A 35 28.97 -13.39 -44.79
N GLU A 36 28.70 -14.18 -43.75
CA GLU A 36 27.34 -14.33 -43.20
C GLU A 36 26.90 -13.07 -42.44
N ARG A 37 27.82 -12.38 -41.74
CA ARG A 37 27.54 -11.08 -41.09
C ARG A 37 27.36 -9.91 -42.05
N THR A 38 27.76 -10.05 -43.32
CA THR A 38 27.58 -9.04 -44.37
C THR A 38 26.35 -9.27 -45.24
N MET A 39 25.57 -10.33 -44.99
CA MET A 39 24.26 -10.49 -45.64
C MET A 39 23.20 -9.81 -44.76
N SER A 40 22.66 -8.70 -45.27
CA SER A 40 21.46 -8.05 -44.72
C SER A 40 20.36 -9.09 -44.51
N ILE A 41 19.53 -8.89 -43.48
CA ILE A 41 18.38 -9.77 -43.23
C ILE A 41 17.38 -9.71 -44.39
N VAL A 42 17.32 -8.56 -45.07
CA VAL A 42 16.53 -8.35 -46.27
C VAL A 42 17.19 -9.07 -47.45
N PRO A 43 16.49 -10.03 -48.11
CA PRO A 43 16.99 -10.69 -49.30
C PRO A 43 17.01 -9.72 -50.48
N LYS A 44 18.07 -9.79 -51.31
CA LYS A 44 18.20 -8.98 -52.52
C LYS A 44 17.06 -9.21 -53.52
N GLU A 45 16.48 -10.41 -53.50
CA GLU A 45 15.34 -10.80 -54.34
C GLU A 45 14.12 -9.91 -54.05
N THR A 46 13.96 -9.45 -52.80
CA THR A 46 12.86 -8.54 -52.41
C THR A 46 12.97 -7.20 -53.13
N ILE A 47 14.20 -6.68 -53.25
CA ILE A 47 14.48 -5.39 -53.88
C ILE A 47 14.32 -5.50 -55.40
N GLU A 48 14.77 -6.61 -55.98
CA GLU A 48 14.57 -6.91 -57.41
C GLU A 48 13.08 -7.00 -57.76
N VAL A 49 12.26 -7.64 -56.91
CA VAL A 49 10.80 -7.71 -57.10
C VAL A 49 10.14 -6.33 -57.00
N ILE A 50 10.56 -5.48 -56.06
CA ILE A 50 10.07 -4.09 -55.96
C ILE A 50 10.51 -3.26 -57.17
N ALA A 51 11.72 -3.46 -57.69
CA ALA A 51 12.17 -2.76 -58.89
C ALA A 51 11.35 -3.17 -60.13
N GLN A 52 11.03 -4.45 -60.27
CA GLN A 52 10.18 -4.97 -61.33
C GLN A 52 8.74 -4.43 -61.25
N SER A 53 8.18 -4.24 -60.04
CA SER A 53 6.83 -3.68 -59.88
C SER A 53 6.74 -2.21 -60.34
N ILE A 54 7.85 -1.48 -60.28
CA ILE A 54 7.98 -0.09 -60.78
C ILE A 54 8.28 -0.07 -62.30
N GLY A 55 8.58 -1.22 -62.92
CA GLY A 55 8.90 -1.35 -64.35
C GLY A 55 10.39 -1.35 -64.68
N ILE A 56 11.27 -1.47 -63.67
CA ILE A 56 12.72 -1.58 -63.86
C ILE A 56 13.09 -3.06 -63.97
N ASN A 57 13.19 -3.56 -65.20
CA ASN A 57 13.38 -5.00 -65.46
C ASN A 57 14.82 -5.49 -65.20
N ASN A 58 15.83 -4.63 -65.35
CA ASN A 58 17.25 -4.99 -65.22
C ASN A 58 17.96 -4.10 -64.18
N LEU A 59 17.72 -4.37 -62.89
CA LEU A 59 18.52 -3.80 -61.81
C LEU A 59 19.84 -4.57 -61.67
N SER A 60 20.96 -3.88 -61.50
CA SER A 60 22.24 -4.56 -61.26
C SER A 60 22.23 -5.23 -59.88
N SER A 61 22.77 -6.46 -59.80
CA SER A 61 22.85 -7.21 -58.54
C SER A 61 23.62 -6.46 -57.46
N ASP A 62 24.61 -5.67 -57.85
CA ASP A 62 25.44 -4.89 -56.93
C ASP A 62 24.66 -3.71 -56.34
N ALA A 63 23.75 -3.10 -57.10
CA ALA A 63 22.85 -2.05 -56.59
C ALA A 63 21.84 -2.62 -55.60
N ALA A 64 21.26 -3.79 -55.88
CA ALA A 64 20.34 -4.46 -54.95
C ALA A 64 21.04 -4.83 -53.63
N LEU A 65 22.26 -5.34 -53.70
CA LEU A 65 23.08 -5.67 -52.52
C LEU A 65 23.49 -4.43 -51.72
N ALA A 66 23.71 -3.28 -52.37
CA ALA A 66 24.04 -2.03 -51.67
C ALA A 66 22.82 -1.37 -51.02
N LEU A 67 21.62 -1.53 -51.59
CA LEU A 67 20.40 -0.92 -51.08
C LEU A 67 19.82 -1.66 -49.86
N ALA A 68 20.00 -2.98 -49.78
CA ALA A 68 19.42 -3.79 -48.70
C ALA A 68 19.85 -3.36 -47.28
N PRO A 69 21.14 -3.06 -47.01
CA PRO A 69 21.57 -2.56 -45.69
C PRO A 69 21.00 -1.19 -45.34
N ASP A 70 20.80 -0.31 -46.33
CA ASP A 70 20.25 1.03 -46.09
C ASP A 70 18.76 0.96 -45.70
N VAL A 71 17.98 0.12 -46.41
CA VAL A 71 16.58 -0.15 -46.05
C VAL A 71 16.48 -0.74 -44.64
N GLU A 72 17.35 -1.69 -44.30
CA GLU A 72 17.38 -2.28 -42.96
C GLU A 72 17.70 -1.23 -41.89
N TYR A 73 18.66 -0.34 -42.16
CA TYR A 73 19.00 0.77 -41.26
C TYR A 73 17.80 1.70 -41.02
N ARG A 74 17.07 2.07 -42.08
CA ARG A 74 15.87 2.92 -41.96
C ARG A 74 14.74 2.24 -41.18
N ILE A 75 14.50 0.95 -41.39
CA ILE A 75 13.52 0.19 -40.60
C ILE A 75 13.91 0.18 -39.13
N ARG A 76 15.18 -0.09 -38.81
CA ARG A 76 15.67 -0.09 -37.42
C ARG A 76 15.54 1.28 -36.77
N GLU A 77 15.82 2.35 -37.51
CA GLU A 77 15.70 3.73 -37.04
C GLU A 77 14.24 4.07 -36.65
N ILE A 78 13.27 3.72 -37.51
CA ILE A 78 11.84 3.92 -37.23
C ILE A 78 11.38 3.07 -36.04
N MET A 79 11.78 1.79 -35.99
CA MET A 79 11.42 0.90 -34.89
C MET A 79 11.98 1.36 -33.55
N GLN A 80 13.20 1.91 -33.52
CA GLN A 80 13.76 2.49 -32.30
C GLN A 80 12.93 3.67 -31.79
N GLU A 81 12.43 4.52 -32.69
CA GLU A 81 11.58 5.64 -32.33
C GLU A 81 10.20 5.17 -31.85
N ALA A 82 9.60 4.19 -32.51
CA ALA A 82 8.33 3.59 -32.10
C ALA A 82 8.42 2.96 -30.69
N ILE A 83 9.53 2.29 -30.36
CA ILE A 83 9.77 1.75 -29.01
C ILE A 83 9.82 2.88 -27.95
N LYS A 84 10.34 4.05 -28.29
CA LYS A 84 10.31 5.21 -27.38
C LYS A 84 8.88 5.69 -27.18
N CYS A 85 8.09 5.84 -28.24
CA CYS A 85 6.66 6.19 -28.16
C CYS A 85 5.87 5.20 -27.29
N MET A 86 6.10 3.90 -27.46
CA MET A 86 5.49 2.83 -26.65
C MET A 86 5.83 2.97 -25.16
N ARG A 87 7.13 3.18 -24.85
CA ARG A 87 7.60 3.36 -23.46
C ARG A 87 7.05 4.63 -22.82
N HIS A 88 6.98 5.72 -23.58
CA HIS A 88 6.37 6.97 -23.12
C HIS A 88 4.86 6.81 -22.86
N SER A 89 4.21 5.91 -23.59
CA SER A 89 2.81 5.51 -23.36
C SER A 89 2.61 4.53 -22.21
N ARG A 90 3.67 4.16 -21.47
CA ARG A 90 3.67 3.19 -20.34
C ARG A 90 3.15 1.80 -20.73
N ARG A 91 3.33 1.40 -21.99
CA ARG A 91 2.96 0.07 -22.50
C ARG A 91 4.21 -0.79 -22.74
N THR A 92 4.03 -2.10 -22.71
CA THR A 92 5.08 -3.08 -23.07
C THR A 92 4.85 -3.72 -24.44
N THR A 93 3.65 -3.56 -24.99
CA THR A 93 3.25 -4.04 -26.31
C THR A 93 3.28 -2.89 -27.32
N LEU A 94 3.98 -3.10 -28.44
CA LEU A 94 4.10 -2.11 -29.51
C LEU A 94 2.87 -2.19 -30.41
N THR A 95 2.24 -1.04 -30.65
CA THR A 95 1.02 -0.90 -31.46
C THR A 95 1.30 -0.15 -32.77
N ALA A 96 0.39 -0.24 -33.75
CA ALA A 96 0.52 0.48 -35.01
C ALA A 96 0.60 2.00 -34.79
N ASP A 97 -0.18 2.53 -33.83
CA ASP A 97 -0.16 3.94 -33.45
C ASP A 97 1.24 4.43 -33.00
N ASP A 98 2.02 3.56 -32.36
CA ASP A 98 3.39 3.91 -31.94
C ASP A 98 4.33 4.05 -33.16
N VAL A 99 4.10 3.27 -34.21
CA VAL A 99 4.84 3.35 -35.49
C VAL A 99 4.40 4.57 -36.29
N ASP A 100 3.10 4.87 -36.34
CA ASP A 100 2.59 6.06 -37.02
C ASP A 100 3.09 7.34 -36.36
N ALA A 101 3.15 7.37 -35.02
CA ALA A 101 3.78 8.46 -34.29
C ALA A 101 5.27 8.60 -34.63
N ALA A 102 6.00 7.48 -34.76
CA ALA A 102 7.40 7.48 -35.15
C ALA A 102 7.64 7.97 -36.59
N LEU A 103 6.78 7.59 -37.54
CA LEU A 103 6.82 8.05 -38.93
C LEU A 103 6.60 9.56 -38.99
N ASN A 104 5.57 10.06 -38.30
CA ASN A 104 5.29 11.49 -38.20
C ASN A 104 6.47 12.27 -37.60
N LEU A 105 7.10 11.75 -36.55
CA LEU A 105 8.26 12.39 -35.91
C LEU A 105 9.49 12.46 -36.83
N ARG A 106 9.60 11.54 -37.78
CA ARG A 106 10.65 11.50 -38.80
C ARG A 106 10.26 12.20 -40.11
N ASN A 107 9.09 12.83 -40.17
CA ASN A 107 8.53 13.45 -41.38
C ASN A 107 8.45 12.47 -42.56
N VAL A 108 8.16 11.20 -42.27
CA VAL A 108 7.87 10.18 -43.28
C VAL A 108 6.36 10.17 -43.49
N GLU A 109 5.92 9.94 -44.72
CA GLU A 109 4.49 9.85 -45.05
C GLU A 109 3.81 8.74 -44.22
N PRO A 110 2.67 9.04 -43.58
CA PRO A 110 1.97 8.06 -42.76
C PRO A 110 1.37 6.95 -43.62
N ILE A 111 1.43 5.71 -43.11
CA ILE A 111 0.89 4.56 -43.83
C ILE A 111 -0.52 4.28 -43.32
N TYR A 112 -1.51 4.62 -44.13
CA TYR A 112 -2.91 4.38 -43.81
C TYR A 112 -3.23 2.87 -43.88
N SER A 113 -4.38 2.46 -43.32
CA SER A 113 -5.00 1.11 -43.35
C SER A 113 -4.77 0.18 -42.16
N PHE A 114 -3.91 0.52 -41.18
CA PHE A 114 -3.57 -0.40 -40.07
C PHE A 114 -4.36 -0.17 -38.77
N ALA A 115 -5.33 0.74 -38.75
CA ALA A 115 -6.18 1.01 -37.59
C ALA A 115 -7.31 -0.01 -37.39
N SER A 116 -7.48 -0.96 -38.32
CA SER A 116 -8.49 -2.01 -38.20
C SER A 116 -8.13 -2.99 -37.09
N GLY A 117 -9.07 -3.25 -36.16
CA GLY A 117 -8.90 -4.25 -35.10
C GLY A 117 -8.82 -5.70 -35.60
N SER A 118 -8.96 -5.95 -36.91
CA SER A 118 -8.85 -7.29 -37.49
C SER A 118 -7.39 -7.66 -37.79
N PRO A 119 -6.93 -8.86 -37.39
CA PRO A 119 -5.58 -9.31 -37.73
C PRO A 119 -5.44 -9.52 -39.24
N LEU A 120 -4.32 -9.06 -39.80
CA LEU A 120 -3.96 -9.29 -41.21
C LEU A 120 -3.75 -10.79 -41.47
N ARG A 121 -4.36 -11.32 -42.53
CA ARG A 121 -4.25 -12.72 -42.93
C ARG A 121 -3.37 -12.86 -44.17
N PHE A 122 -2.12 -13.27 -43.97
CA PHE A 122 -1.20 -13.59 -45.05
C PHE A 122 -1.50 -14.98 -45.62
N LYS A 123 -1.77 -15.06 -46.92
CA LYS A 123 -1.95 -16.32 -47.66
C LYS A 123 -0.79 -16.55 -48.63
N ARG A 124 -0.38 -17.81 -48.78
CA ARG A 124 0.65 -18.20 -49.77
C ARG A 124 0.03 -18.31 -51.15
N ALA A 125 0.71 -17.78 -52.17
CA ALA A 125 0.29 -17.92 -53.56
C ALA A 125 0.41 -19.37 -54.04
N ILE A 126 -0.58 -19.85 -54.79
CA ILE A 126 -0.60 -21.21 -55.33
C ILE A 126 0.48 -21.31 -56.42
N GLY A 127 1.40 -22.26 -56.30
CA GLY A 127 2.48 -22.49 -57.26
C GLY A 127 3.83 -21.84 -56.94
N TYR A 128 3.90 -20.96 -55.93
CA TYR A 128 5.14 -20.31 -55.49
C TYR A 128 5.38 -20.57 -53.99
N ARG A 129 6.62 -20.92 -53.62
CA ARG A 129 6.95 -21.26 -52.22
C ARG A 129 7.10 -20.03 -51.31
N ASP A 130 7.62 -18.94 -51.86
CA ASP A 130 8.07 -17.78 -51.09
C ASP A 130 7.26 -16.50 -51.39
N LEU A 131 6.12 -16.64 -52.09
CA LEU A 131 5.24 -15.53 -52.42
C LEU A 131 4.00 -15.55 -51.52
N PHE A 132 3.78 -14.44 -50.82
CA PHE A 132 2.63 -14.23 -49.94
C PHE A 132 1.85 -13.01 -50.40
N TYR A 133 0.53 -13.05 -50.23
CA TYR A 133 -0.36 -11.92 -50.48
C TYR A 133 -1.31 -11.74 -49.29
N ILE A 134 -1.88 -10.55 -49.18
CA ILE A 134 -2.88 -10.22 -48.17
C ILE A 134 -4.25 -10.64 -48.72
N ASP A 135 -4.96 -11.48 -47.97
CA ASP A 135 -6.31 -11.93 -48.33
C ASP A 135 -7.35 -10.84 -48.01
N ASP A 136 -7.52 -9.90 -48.92
CA ASP A 136 -8.57 -8.89 -48.84
C ASP A 136 -9.83 -9.40 -49.57
N LYS A 137 -10.91 -9.54 -48.81
CA LYS A 137 -12.22 -9.90 -49.35
C LYS A 137 -13.01 -8.63 -49.62
N ASP A 138 -13.59 -8.56 -50.80
CA ASP A 138 -14.56 -7.52 -51.11
C ASP A 138 -15.79 -7.68 -50.20
N VAL A 139 -16.23 -6.57 -49.61
CA VAL A 139 -17.40 -6.51 -48.73
C VAL A 139 -18.42 -5.57 -49.36
N ASP A 140 -19.69 -5.98 -49.39
CA ASP A 140 -20.76 -5.14 -49.90
C ASP A 140 -21.04 -3.97 -48.94
N PHE A 141 -21.20 -2.76 -49.49
CA PHE A 141 -21.46 -1.57 -48.68
C PHE A 141 -22.72 -1.67 -47.81
N LYS A 142 -23.72 -2.44 -48.25
CA LYS A 142 -24.95 -2.66 -47.49
C LYS A 142 -24.67 -3.37 -46.16
N ASP A 143 -23.81 -4.38 -46.19
CA ASP A 143 -23.44 -5.17 -45.03
C ASP A 143 -22.67 -4.32 -44.00
N VAL A 144 -21.89 -3.34 -44.46
CA VAL A 144 -21.16 -2.40 -43.60
C VAL A 144 -22.11 -1.40 -42.94
N ILE A 145 -23.13 -0.93 -43.65
CA ILE A 145 -24.11 0.04 -43.13
C ILE A 145 -25.07 -0.64 -42.13
N GLU A 146 -25.45 -1.88 -42.40
CA GLU A 146 -26.35 -2.67 -41.54
C GLU A 146 -25.63 -3.31 -40.33
N ALA A 147 -24.29 -3.22 -40.28
CA ALA A 147 -23.50 -3.78 -39.20
C ALA A 147 -23.89 -3.14 -37.84
N PRO A 148 -24.11 -3.95 -36.79
CA PRO A 148 -24.47 -3.43 -35.48
C PRO A 148 -23.30 -2.66 -34.86
N LEU A 149 -23.63 -1.57 -34.15
CA LEU A 149 -22.64 -0.78 -33.43
C LEU A 149 -21.95 -1.62 -32.34
N PRO A 150 -20.62 -1.45 -32.14
CA PRO A 150 -19.91 -2.11 -31.06
C PRO A 150 -20.40 -1.62 -29.69
N LYS A 151 -20.32 -2.48 -28.68
CA LYS A 151 -20.65 -2.10 -27.30
C LYS A 151 -19.59 -1.15 -26.77
N ALA A 152 -20.03 -0.04 -26.18
CA ALA A 152 -19.13 0.88 -25.50
C ALA A 152 -18.56 0.24 -24.22
N PRO A 153 -17.26 0.38 -23.94
CA PRO A 153 -16.69 -0.03 -22.67
C PRO A 153 -17.21 0.84 -21.52
N LEU A 154 -17.11 0.33 -20.29
CA LEU A 154 -17.40 1.12 -19.09
C LEU A 154 -16.37 2.23 -18.91
N ASP A 155 -16.76 3.29 -18.23
CA ASP A 155 -15.86 4.39 -17.91
C ASP A 155 -14.78 3.97 -16.91
N THR A 156 -13.66 4.67 -16.91
CA THR A 156 -12.50 4.34 -16.09
C THR A 156 -12.74 4.77 -14.64
N ALA A 157 -12.71 3.82 -13.70
CA ALA A 157 -12.82 4.09 -12.27
C ALA A 157 -11.57 3.62 -11.51
N VAL A 158 -11.23 4.33 -10.42
CA VAL A 158 -10.13 3.96 -9.54
C VAL A 158 -10.69 3.26 -8.30
N VAL A 159 -10.18 2.07 -8.00
CA VAL A 159 -10.51 1.31 -6.79
C VAL A 159 -9.26 1.20 -5.93
N CYS A 160 -9.35 1.66 -4.69
CA CYS A 160 -8.24 1.65 -3.73
C CYS A 160 -8.35 0.45 -2.79
N HIS A 161 -7.23 -0.22 -2.54
CA HIS A 161 -7.10 -1.27 -1.54
C HIS A 161 -5.74 -1.19 -0.86
N TRP A 162 -5.58 -1.88 0.27
CA TRP A 162 -4.29 -1.95 0.98
C TRP A 162 -3.38 -2.98 0.33
N LEU A 163 -2.30 -2.52 -0.30
CA LEU A 163 -1.27 -3.40 -0.85
C LEU A 163 -0.38 -3.98 0.26
N ALA A 164 -0.03 -3.19 1.28
CA ALA A 164 0.79 -3.63 2.40
C ALA A 164 0.48 -2.86 3.68
N ILE A 165 0.57 -3.54 4.81
CA ILE A 165 0.50 -2.99 6.17
C ILE A 165 1.77 -3.45 6.89
N GLU A 166 2.60 -2.53 7.38
CA GLU A 166 3.90 -2.85 8.01
C GLU A 166 4.82 -3.74 7.15
N GLY A 167 4.77 -3.56 5.84
CA GLY A 167 5.56 -4.36 4.89
C GLY A 167 5.03 -5.77 4.65
N VAL A 168 3.89 -6.14 5.23
CA VAL A 168 3.20 -7.42 4.99
C VAL A 168 1.99 -7.18 4.09
N GLN A 169 1.87 -7.95 3.01
CA GLN A 169 0.71 -7.88 2.11
C GLN A 169 -0.49 -8.59 2.76
N PRO A 170 -1.63 -7.90 2.97
CA PRO A 170 -2.81 -8.54 3.52
C PRO A 170 -3.45 -9.48 2.49
N ALA A 171 -4.00 -10.60 2.95
CA ALA A 171 -4.66 -11.60 2.11
C ALA A 171 -6.09 -11.16 1.73
N ILE A 172 -6.18 -10.17 0.86
CA ILE A 172 -7.42 -9.63 0.29
C ILE A 172 -7.51 -10.12 -1.17
N PRO A 173 -8.70 -10.43 -1.74
CA PRO A 173 -8.84 -10.88 -3.13
C PRO A 173 -8.07 -10.08 -4.20
N GLU A 174 -7.88 -8.76 -4.01
CA GLU A 174 -7.13 -7.91 -4.94
C GLU A 174 -5.60 -8.11 -4.86
N ASN A 175 -5.10 -8.67 -3.76
CA ASN A 175 -3.68 -8.95 -3.54
C ASN A 175 -3.35 -10.38 -3.98
N ALA A 176 -2.54 -10.51 -5.03
CA ALA A 176 -2.05 -11.81 -5.47
C ALA A 176 -1.20 -12.47 -4.37
N PRO A 177 -1.40 -13.77 -4.06
CA PRO A 177 -0.52 -14.49 -3.16
C PRO A 177 0.90 -14.55 -3.74
N LEU A 178 1.91 -14.35 -2.90
CA LEU A 178 3.31 -14.26 -3.30
C LEU A 178 3.84 -15.48 -4.06
N GLU A 179 3.19 -16.63 -3.92
CA GLU A 179 3.48 -17.87 -4.64
C GLU A 179 3.28 -17.75 -6.16
N VAL A 180 2.55 -16.73 -6.64
CA VAL A 180 2.20 -16.55 -8.06
C VAL A 180 3.32 -15.86 -8.87
N VAL A 181 4.40 -15.38 -8.23
CA VAL A 181 5.53 -14.74 -8.94
C VAL A 181 6.57 -15.76 -9.44
N GLU A 182 6.49 -17.03 -9.00
CA GLU A 182 7.28 -18.11 -9.59
C GLU A 182 6.55 -18.72 -10.81
N PRO A 183 7.24 -19.03 -11.92
CA PRO A 183 6.63 -19.68 -13.07
C PRO A 183 6.01 -21.03 -12.65
N PRO A 184 4.89 -21.45 -13.30
CA PRO A 184 4.01 -22.47 -12.75
C PRO A 184 4.73 -23.81 -12.64
N SER A 185 5.00 -24.25 -11.41
CA SER A 185 5.38 -25.61 -11.10
C SER A 185 4.24 -26.27 -10.32
N GLY A 186 3.66 -27.32 -10.90
CA GLY A 186 2.93 -28.40 -10.24
C GLY A 186 1.80 -28.01 -9.28
N GLY A 187 0.55 -28.23 -9.71
CA GLY A 187 -0.66 -27.89 -8.97
C GLY A 187 -0.73 -28.43 -7.54
N LYS A 188 -1.33 -27.63 -6.67
CA LYS A 188 -1.88 -28.04 -5.38
C LYS A 188 -3.21 -27.35 -5.13
N ASP A 189 -4.11 -28.12 -4.55
CA ASP A 189 -5.54 -27.87 -4.40
C ASP A 189 -5.88 -26.63 -3.56
N HIS A 190 -6.92 -25.92 -4.01
CA HIS A 190 -7.55 -24.81 -3.29
C HIS A 190 -8.48 -25.33 -2.19
N GLU A 191 -8.15 -25.05 -0.93
CA GLU A 191 -9.17 -25.00 0.14
C GLU A 191 -9.60 -23.54 0.37
N GLN A 192 -10.85 -23.24 0.00
CA GLN A 192 -11.53 -22.02 0.40
C GLN A 192 -11.85 -22.09 1.89
N LYS A 193 -11.22 -21.23 2.70
CA LYS A 193 -11.73 -20.88 4.03
C LYS A 193 -12.25 -19.46 4.02
N GLU A 194 -13.56 -19.37 4.12
CA GLU A 194 -14.31 -18.14 4.37
C GLU A 194 -13.83 -17.46 5.65
N GLY A 195 -13.73 -16.13 5.59
CA GLY A 195 -13.87 -15.22 6.73
C GLY A 195 -13.02 -15.53 7.95
N LEU A 196 -11.70 -15.33 7.85
CA LEU A 196 -10.88 -15.19 9.05
C LEU A 196 -10.72 -13.70 9.41
N PRO A 197 -10.77 -13.34 10.71
CA PRO A 197 -10.46 -12.00 11.15
C PRO A 197 -9.06 -11.67 10.65
N VAL A 198 -8.80 -10.39 10.38
CA VAL A 198 -7.43 -9.86 10.31
C VAL A 198 -6.85 -10.06 11.71
N ASP A 199 -6.36 -11.28 11.96
CA ASP A 199 -5.62 -11.65 13.14
C ASP A 199 -4.29 -10.96 12.92
N ILE A 200 -4.18 -9.75 13.46
CA ILE A 200 -2.90 -9.10 13.73
C ILE A 200 -2.24 -9.94 14.83
N LYS A 201 -1.96 -11.22 14.57
CA LYS A 201 -0.87 -11.92 15.24
C LYS A 201 0.32 -11.07 14.88
N LEU A 202 0.86 -10.28 15.81
CA LEU A 202 2.05 -9.46 15.61
C LEU A 202 3.14 -10.33 14.94
N PRO A 203 3.31 -10.31 13.60
CA PRO A 203 4.01 -11.38 12.92
C PRO A 203 5.34 -10.88 12.39
N VAL A 204 6.03 -10.03 13.14
CA VAL A 204 7.47 -9.85 12.98
C VAL A 204 7.99 -9.56 14.38
N LYS A 205 8.94 -10.36 14.88
CA LYS A 205 9.86 -9.87 15.90
C LYS A 205 10.55 -8.68 15.24
N HIS A 206 10.03 -7.46 15.41
CA HIS A 206 10.69 -6.27 14.88
C HIS A 206 12.13 -6.39 15.33
N VAL A 207 13.06 -6.41 14.38
CA VAL A 207 14.49 -6.45 14.67
C VAL A 207 14.81 -5.07 15.23
N LEU A 208 14.50 -4.88 16.51
CA LEU A 208 14.77 -3.66 17.23
C LEU A 208 16.27 -3.55 17.41
N SER A 209 16.84 -2.43 16.98
CA SER A 209 18.23 -2.11 17.28
C SER A 209 18.42 -2.04 18.80
N ARG A 210 19.66 -2.30 19.25
CA ARG A 210 20.02 -2.18 20.67
C ARG A 210 19.71 -0.78 21.21
N GLU A 211 19.88 0.25 20.38
CA GLU A 211 19.59 1.65 20.74
C GLU A 211 18.09 1.88 20.95
N LEU A 212 17.22 1.34 20.08
CA LEU A 212 15.77 1.45 20.23
C LEU A 212 15.26 0.70 21.47
N GLN A 213 15.87 -0.45 21.79
CA GLN A 213 15.56 -1.18 23.03
C GLN A 213 15.94 -0.35 24.26
N LEU A 214 17.15 0.21 24.30
CA LEU A 214 17.59 1.07 25.40
C LEU A 214 16.71 2.32 25.54
N TYR A 215 16.27 2.91 24.43
CA TYR A 215 15.33 4.03 24.42
C TYR A 215 13.97 3.63 25.02
N PHE A 216 13.42 2.50 24.58
CA PHE A 216 12.16 1.95 25.09
C PHE A 216 12.23 1.65 26.58
N ASP A 217 13.27 0.93 27.02
CA ASP A 217 13.52 0.61 28.42
C ASP A 217 13.62 1.88 29.27
N LYS A 218 14.29 2.93 28.74
CA LYS A 218 14.43 4.19 29.46
C LYS A 218 13.08 4.90 29.65
N ILE A 219 12.21 4.87 28.65
CA ILE A 219 10.87 5.46 28.75
C ILE A 219 10.01 4.68 29.74
N ILE A 220 10.07 3.35 29.71
CA ILE A 220 9.34 2.51 30.67
C ILE A 220 9.81 2.82 32.10
N GLU A 221 11.12 2.84 32.33
CA GLU A 221 11.71 3.14 33.65
C GLU A 221 11.22 4.50 34.18
N LEU A 222 11.23 5.54 33.33
CA LEU A 222 10.76 6.87 33.69
C LEU A 222 9.25 6.91 33.97
N THR A 223 8.46 6.17 33.19
CA THR A 223 6.99 6.08 33.34
C THR A 223 6.61 5.41 34.66
N LEU A 224 7.29 4.30 35.01
CA LEU A 224 7.00 3.53 36.22
C LEU A 224 7.57 4.17 37.49
N SER A 225 8.79 4.73 37.43
CA SER A 225 9.50 5.15 38.64
C SER A 225 9.26 6.61 39.03
N LYS A 226 9.15 7.52 38.06
CA LYS A 226 9.14 8.97 38.31
C LYS A 226 8.22 9.74 37.31
N PRO A 227 6.88 9.57 37.41
CA PRO A 227 5.93 10.18 36.47
C PRO A 227 5.87 11.72 36.51
N ASP A 228 6.35 12.35 37.58
CA ASP A 228 6.36 13.83 37.72
C ASP A 228 7.73 14.46 37.41
N SER A 229 8.71 13.65 37.04
CA SER A 229 10.08 14.13 36.74
C SER A 229 10.11 15.05 35.52
N VAL A 230 11.02 16.04 35.56
CA VAL A 230 11.38 16.85 34.38
C VAL A 230 11.86 15.97 33.23
N LEU A 231 12.59 14.90 33.55
CA LEU A 231 13.07 13.93 32.56
C LEU A 231 11.91 13.20 31.86
N PHE A 232 10.84 12.89 32.59
CA PHE A 232 9.66 12.27 31.99
C PHE A 232 8.95 13.25 31.05
N LYS A 233 8.84 14.54 31.42
CA LYS A 233 8.30 15.57 30.51
C LYS A 233 9.12 15.71 29.24
N GLN A 234 10.46 15.67 29.34
CA GLN A 234 11.34 15.68 28.16
C GLN A 234 11.19 14.42 27.31
N ALA A 235 11.05 13.24 27.94
CA ALA A 235 10.80 11.99 27.24
C ALA A 235 9.47 12.01 26.46
N LEU A 236 8.42 12.61 27.02
CA LEU A 236 7.13 12.81 26.32
C LEU A 236 7.26 13.71 25.10
N VAL A 237 8.06 14.79 25.19
CA VAL A 237 8.33 15.67 24.04
C VAL A 237 9.09 14.90 22.96
N SER A 238 10.12 14.14 23.33
CA SER A 238 10.87 13.25 22.42
C SER A 238 9.93 12.26 21.71
N LEU A 239 9.03 11.59 22.44
CA LEU A 239 8.02 10.70 21.83
C LEU A 239 7.10 11.40 20.82
N ALA A 240 6.81 12.69 21.03
CA ALA A 240 5.94 13.46 20.15
C ALA A 240 6.66 14.01 18.91
N THR A 241 7.98 14.25 18.98
CA THR A 241 8.75 14.88 17.89
C THR A 241 9.59 13.91 17.08
N ASP A 242 10.09 12.84 17.70
CA ASP A 242 11.16 12.06 17.11
C ASP A 242 10.65 11.14 15.99
N SER A 243 11.40 11.11 14.89
CA SER A 243 11.17 10.22 13.75
C SER A 243 11.85 8.86 13.95
N GLY A 244 11.29 7.80 13.37
CA GLY A 244 11.90 6.45 13.41
C GLY A 244 11.50 5.59 14.61
N LEU A 245 10.56 6.08 15.44
CA LEU A 245 9.98 5.32 16.57
C LEU A 245 8.89 4.33 16.14
N HIS A 246 8.53 4.29 14.86
CA HIS A 246 7.46 3.46 14.33
C HIS A 246 7.59 1.95 14.70
N PRO A 247 8.78 1.32 14.66
CA PRO A 247 8.93 -0.07 15.10
C PRO A 247 8.63 -0.32 16.59
N LEU A 248 8.65 0.72 17.43
CA LEU A 248 8.38 0.61 18.86
C LEU A 248 6.89 0.73 19.21
N VAL A 249 6.06 1.20 18.28
CA VAL A 249 4.63 1.46 18.52
C VAL A 249 3.87 0.23 19.00
N PRO A 250 4.03 -0.97 18.41
CA PRO A 250 3.33 -2.16 18.89
C PRO A 250 3.68 -2.48 20.35
N TYR A 251 4.96 -2.29 20.71
CA TYR A 251 5.46 -2.55 22.06
C TYR A 251 4.92 -1.52 23.05
N PHE A 252 4.85 -0.24 22.68
CA PHE A 252 4.21 0.78 23.50
C PHE A 252 2.72 0.51 23.69
N THR A 253 2.00 0.11 22.63
CA THR A 253 0.56 -0.19 22.74
C THR A 253 0.28 -1.40 23.62
N CYS A 254 1.10 -2.46 23.53
CA CYS A 254 1.03 -3.62 24.41
C CYS A 254 1.38 -3.25 25.85
N PHE A 255 2.47 -2.51 26.07
CA PHE A 255 2.89 -2.04 27.39
C PHE A 255 1.80 -1.22 28.07
N VAL A 256 1.19 -0.26 27.37
CA VAL A 256 0.08 0.54 27.91
C VAL A 256 -1.11 -0.35 28.25
N ALA A 257 -1.49 -1.28 27.38
CA ALA A 257 -2.65 -2.15 27.64
C ALA A 257 -2.45 -3.05 28.86
N ASP A 258 -1.25 -3.61 29.01
CA ASP A 258 -0.88 -4.47 30.11
C ASP A 258 -0.80 -3.70 31.44
N GLU A 259 -0.11 -2.55 31.46
CA GLU A 259 0.04 -1.74 32.68
C GLU A 259 -1.27 -1.11 33.11
N VAL A 260 -2.16 -0.71 32.19
CA VAL A 260 -3.52 -0.26 32.56
C VAL A 260 -4.31 -1.39 33.21
N SER A 261 -4.17 -2.63 32.70
CA SER A 261 -4.90 -3.78 33.24
C SER A 261 -4.39 -4.21 34.62
N ARG A 262 -3.08 -4.10 34.88
CA ARG A 262 -2.45 -4.45 36.17
C ARG A 262 -2.49 -3.30 37.19
N GLY A 263 -2.43 -2.05 36.71
CA GLY A 263 -2.18 -0.83 37.48
C GLY A 263 -3.41 0.01 37.81
N LEU A 264 -4.62 -0.56 37.83
CA LEU A 264 -5.86 0.19 38.13
C LEU A 264 -5.87 0.87 39.51
N ASN A 265 -4.99 0.45 40.42
CA ASN A 265 -4.89 0.95 41.79
C ASN A 265 -3.96 2.17 41.93
N ASP A 266 -3.18 2.53 40.91
CA ASP A 266 -2.29 3.70 40.95
C ASP A 266 -2.70 4.75 39.91
N CYS A 267 -3.40 5.78 40.37
CA CYS A 267 -3.84 6.88 39.51
C CYS A 267 -2.67 7.65 38.87
N ARG A 268 -1.50 7.73 39.52
CA ARG A 268 -0.35 8.48 38.99
C ARG A 268 0.25 7.76 37.78
N LEU A 269 0.39 6.44 37.88
CA LEU A 269 0.84 5.61 36.77
C LEU A 269 -0.13 5.69 35.59
N LEU A 270 -1.43 5.54 35.82
CA LEU A 270 -2.44 5.66 34.76
C LEU A 270 -2.40 7.03 34.08
N PHE A 271 -2.22 8.10 34.84
CA PHE A 271 -2.08 9.44 34.29
C PHE A 271 -0.82 9.58 33.42
N ALA A 272 0.31 9.01 33.85
CA ALA A 272 1.53 8.97 33.06
C ALA A 272 1.34 8.18 31.76
N LEU A 273 0.69 7.00 31.80
CA LEU A 273 0.39 6.19 30.62
C LEU A 273 -0.51 6.94 29.63
N MET A 274 -1.56 7.62 30.08
CA MET A 274 -2.40 8.44 29.20
C MET A 274 -1.62 9.59 28.56
N ARG A 275 -0.63 10.17 29.25
CA ARG A 275 0.27 11.19 28.66
C ARG A 275 1.25 10.62 27.63
N VAL A 276 1.71 9.38 27.81
CA VAL A 276 2.48 8.65 26.78
C VAL A 276 1.60 8.45 25.54
N VAL A 277 0.37 7.96 25.71
CA VAL A 277 -0.58 7.79 24.60
C VAL A 277 -0.88 9.11 23.90
N TRP A 278 -1.08 10.19 24.65
CA TRP A 278 -1.23 11.53 24.08
C TRP A 278 -0.04 11.93 23.22
N SER A 279 1.19 11.72 23.71
CA SER A 279 2.41 12.11 23.01
C SER A 279 2.62 11.30 21.74
N LEU A 280 2.37 9.99 21.78
CA LEU A 280 2.36 9.12 20.61
C LEU A 280 1.36 9.60 19.55
N LEU A 281 0.15 9.99 19.97
CA LEU A 281 -0.89 10.51 19.08
C LEU A 281 -0.63 11.92 18.54
N GLN A 282 0.32 12.68 19.08
CA GLN A 282 0.72 13.97 18.50
C GLN A 282 1.81 13.80 17.44
N ASN A 283 2.50 12.67 17.41
CA ASN A 283 3.60 12.45 16.48
C ASN A 283 3.07 12.30 15.03
N PRO A 284 3.50 13.14 14.08
CA PRO A 284 3.08 13.05 12.67
C PRO A 284 3.79 11.93 11.91
N HIS A 285 4.94 11.46 12.41
CA HIS A 285 5.79 10.46 11.75
C HIS A 285 5.38 9.02 12.07
N ILE A 286 4.39 8.83 12.93
CA ILE A 286 3.95 7.51 13.39
C ILE A 286 2.53 7.22 12.88
N HIS A 287 2.37 6.09 12.20
CA HIS A 287 1.06 5.58 11.79
C HIS A 287 0.46 4.69 12.89
N ILE A 288 -0.24 5.31 13.85
CA ILE A 288 -0.91 4.61 14.97
C ILE A 288 -2.23 3.93 14.55
N GLU A 289 -2.76 4.26 13.37
CA GLU A 289 -4.06 3.77 12.86
C GLU A 289 -4.29 2.26 13.02
N PRO A 290 -3.33 1.37 12.66
CA PRO A 290 -3.52 -0.07 12.80
C PRO A 290 -3.70 -0.54 14.25
N TYR A 291 -3.17 0.22 15.23
CA TYR A 291 -3.14 -0.15 16.65
C TYR A 291 -4.26 0.50 17.46
N LEU A 292 -5.08 1.37 16.86
CA LEU A 292 -6.18 2.05 17.55
C LEU A 292 -7.16 1.06 18.19
N HIS A 293 -7.48 -0.04 17.50
CA HIS A 293 -8.38 -1.07 18.04
C HIS A 293 -7.85 -1.71 19.33
N GLN A 294 -6.53 -1.87 19.46
CA GLN A 294 -5.89 -2.43 20.66
C GLN A 294 -5.77 -1.40 21.78
N LEU A 295 -5.52 -0.13 21.43
CA LEU A 295 -5.29 0.95 22.38
C LEU A 295 -6.59 1.49 23.01
N MET A 296 -7.66 1.57 22.22
CA MET A 296 -8.94 2.17 22.63
C MET A 296 -9.58 1.49 23.86
N PRO A 297 -9.60 0.16 24.00
CA PRO A 297 -10.09 -0.50 25.22
C PRO A 297 -9.39 -0.01 26.48
N SER A 298 -8.07 0.19 26.47
CA SER A 298 -7.29 0.66 27.62
C SER A 298 -7.62 2.11 27.96
N VAL A 299 -7.76 2.96 26.95
CA VAL A 299 -8.17 4.38 27.11
C VAL A 299 -9.60 4.46 27.66
N VAL A 300 -10.55 3.71 27.09
CA VAL A 300 -11.95 3.68 27.56
C VAL A 300 -12.06 3.09 28.96
N THR A 301 -11.22 2.12 29.32
CA THR A 301 -11.15 1.58 30.68
C THR A 301 -10.73 2.65 31.69
N CYS A 302 -9.72 3.47 31.38
CA CYS A 302 -9.33 4.60 32.23
C CYS A 302 -10.45 5.64 32.39
N LEU A 303 -11.34 5.75 31.40
CA LEU A 303 -12.48 6.66 31.43
C LEU A 303 -13.68 6.11 32.22
N VAL A 304 -14.00 4.81 32.09
CA VAL A 304 -15.25 4.18 32.58
C VAL A 304 -15.02 3.09 33.65
N ALA A 305 -13.82 2.99 34.22
CA ALA A 305 -13.56 2.06 35.32
C ALA A 305 -14.39 2.38 36.58
N LYS A 306 -14.80 1.32 37.30
CA LYS A 306 -15.60 1.42 38.54
C LYS A 306 -14.79 2.00 39.70
N ARG A 307 -13.54 1.57 39.85
CA ARG A 307 -12.60 2.03 40.87
C ARG A 307 -11.27 2.34 40.19
N LEU A 308 -10.75 3.52 40.46
CA LEU A 308 -9.44 3.99 40.00
C LEU A 308 -8.73 4.50 41.26
N GLY A 309 -7.53 4.00 41.52
CA GLY A 309 -6.79 4.36 42.73
C GLY A 309 -7.12 3.49 43.95
N ASN A 310 -6.20 3.46 44.91
CA ASN A 310 -6.36 2.77 46.18
C ASN A 310 -6.91 3.70 47.28
N LYS A 311 -6.80 5.03 47.11
CA LYS A 311 -7.24 6.01 48.10
C LYS A 311 -8.38 6.86 47.53
N PHE A 312 -9.40 7.09 48.37
CA PHE A 312 -10.52 7.98 48.05
C PHE A 312 -10.12 9.44 47.83
N ALA A 313 -8.89 9.82 48.23
CA ALA A 313 -8.32 11.15 48.04
C ALA A 313 -7.52 11.30 46.72
N ASP A 314 -7.44 10.25 45.90
CA ASP A 314 -6.72 10.33 44.63
C ASP A 314 -7.56 11.09 43.59
N ASN A 315 -6.90 11.99 42.84
CA ASN A 315 -7.50 12.83 41.78
C ASN A 315 -7.86 12.03 40.51
N HIS A 316 -8.65 10.97 40.66
CA HIS A 316 -9.18 10.19 39.55
C HIS A 316 -10.11 10.99 38.62
N TRP A 317 -10.66 12.12 39.08
CA TRP A 317 -11.45 13.04 38.26
C TRP A 317 -10.61 13.68 37.13
N GLU A 318 -9.42 14.18 37.46
CA GLU A 318 -8.51 14.82 36.49
C GLU A 318 -8.04 13.83 35.42
N LEU A 319 -7.81 12.57 35.81
CA LEU A 319 -7.51 11.49 34.88
C LEU A 319 -8.66 11.30 33.87
N ARG A 320 -9.91 11.20 34.35
CA ARG A 320 -11.08 11.03 33.47
C ARG A 320 -11.25 12.22 32.53
N ASP A 321 -11.05 13.45 33.01
CA ASP A 321 -11.14 14.66 32.19
C ASP A 321 -10.06 14.69 31.10
N PHE A 322 -8.82 14.29 31.44
CA PHE A 322 -7.73 14.19 30.48
C PHE A 322 -7.98 13.07 29.46
N THR A 323 -8.44 11.90 29.91
CA THR A 323 -8.78 10.78 29.03
C THR A 323 -9.94 11.11 28.10
N ALA A 324 -10.95 11.88 28.55
CA ALA A 324 -12.03 12.35 27.68
C ALA A 324 -11.51 13.27 26.56
N LYS A 325 -10.57 14.19 26.87
CA LYS A 325 -9.88 15.02 25.86
C LYS A 325 -9.06 14.17 24.88
N LEU A 326 -8.35 13.16 25.39
CA LEU A 326 -7.59 12.21 24.58
C LEU A 326 -8.50 11.47 23.58
N VAL A 327 -9.62 10.92 24.07
CA VAL A 327 -10.61 10.24 23.24
C VAL A 327 -11.19 11.16 22.17
N SER A 328 -11.51 12.42 22.53
CA SER A 328 -11.95 13.43 21.55
C SER A 328 -10.91 13.67 20.47
N SER A 329 -9.63 13.79 20.85
CA SER A 329 -8.53 13.96 19.90
C SER A 329 -8.41 12.78 18.94
N ILE A 330 -8.54 11.54 19.43
CA ILE A 330 -8.55 10.32 18.59
C ILE A 330 -9.74 10.35 17.63
N CYS A 331 -10.95 10.63 18.12
CA CYS A 331 -12.16 10.65 17.30
C CYS A 331 -12.18 11.76 16.26
N ARG A 332 -11.55 12.92 16.53
CA ARG A 332 -11.38 13.99 15.54
C ARG A 332 -10.38 13.62 14.46
N ARG A 333 -9.25 13.02 14.84
CA ARG A 333 -8.18 12.64 13.90
C ARG A 333 -8.60 11.47 13.00
N PHE A 334 -9.21 10.43 13.56
CA PHE A 334 -9.45 9.16 12.85
C PHE A 334 -10.92 8.85 12.58
N GLY A 335 -11.86 9.69 13.02
CA GLY A 335 -13.30 9.42 12.88
C GLY A 335 -13.81 9.38 11.44
N HIS A 336 -13.15 10.09 10.52
CA HIS A 336 -13.51 10.09 9.09
C HIS A 336 -13.06 8.81 8.37
N VAL A 337 -11.91 8.26 8.78
CA VAL A 337 -11.36 7.02 8.22
C VAL A 337 -12.10 5.79 8.78
N TYR A 338 -12.47 5.84 10.07
CA TYR A 338 -13.11 4.73 10.78
C TYR A 338 -14.45 5.14 11.38
N SER A 339 -15.52 5.05 10.58
CA SER A 339 -16.89 5.32 11.05
C SER A 339 -17.35 4.37 12.18
N SER A 340 -16.77 3.17 12.26
CA SER A 340 -17.03 2.19 13.32
C SER A 340 -16.47 2.61 14.69
N LEU A 341 -15.42 3.44 14.72
CA LEU A 341 -14.75 3.86 15.96
C LEU A 341 -15.67 4.72 16.82
N GLN A 342 -16.22 5.79 16.24
CA GLN A 342 -17.11 6.71 16.94
C GLN A 342 -18.39 5.99 17.38
N THR A 343 -18.99 5.17 16.50
CA THR A 343 -20.22 4.44 16.81
C THR A 343 -20.05 3.39 17.91
N ARG A 344 -18.90 2.68 17.96
CA ARG A 344 -18.61 1.74 19.05
C ARG A 344 -18.39 2.47 20.37
N LEU A 345 -17.63 3.56 20.35
CA LEU A 345 -17.36 4.37 21.54
C LEU A 345 -18.64 4.97 22.13
N THR A 346 -19.48 5.62 21.32
CA THR A 346 -20.73 6.22 21.79
C THR A 346 -21.66 5.18 22.40
N LYS A 347 -21.77 3.99 21.78
CA LYS A 347 -22.53 2.85 22.35
C LYS A 347 -21.99 2.42 23.71
N THR A 348 -20.67 2.28 23.86
CA THR A 348 -20.06 1.89 25.14
C THR A 348 -20.30 2.92 26.24
N LEU A 349 -20.17 4.21 25.92
CA LEU A 349 -20.41 5.29 26.89
C LEU A 349 -21.90 5.43 27.23
N LEU A 350 -22.79 5.33 26.24
CA LEU A 350 -24.24 5.38 26.45
C LEU A 350 -24.72 4.20 27.32
N ASN A 351 -24.23 2.99 27.06
CA ASN A 351 -24.52 1.82 27.90
C ASN A 351 -24.00 1.99 29.33
N ALA A 352 -22.94 2.78 29.54
CA ALA A 352 -22.46 3.11 30.87
C ALA A 352 -23.30 4.19 31.57
N LEU A 353 -23.91 5.10 30.82
CA LEU A 353 -24.75 6.16 31.34
C LEU A 353 -26.16 5.67 31.71
N LEU A 354 -26.75 4.79 30.90
CA LEU A 354 -28.12 4.31 31.05
C LEU A 354 -28.29 3.19 32.09
N ASP A 355 -27.21 2.59 32.57
CA ASP A 355 -27.24 1.47 33.51
C ASP A 355 -27.22 1.97 34.97
N PRO A 356 -28.37 1.97 35.69
CA PRO A 356 -28.47 2.55 37.04
C PRO A 356 -27.68 1.75 38.10
N LYS A 357 -27.18 0.55 37.78
CA LYS A 357 -26.40 -0.27 38.71
C LYS A 357 -24.91 0.14 38.75
N ARG A 358 -24.47 0.99 37.83
CA ARG A 358 -23.08 1.45 37.75
C ARG A 358 -22.79 2.55 38.78
N SER A 359 -21.50 2.74 39.10
CA SER A 359 -21.12 3.77 40.07
C SER A 359 -21.17 5.16 39.45
N LEU A 360 -21.44 6.18 40.28
CA LEU A 360 -21.49 7.59 39.87
C LEU A 360 -20.21 8.04 39.17
N THR A 361 -19.06 7.49 39.58
CA THR A 361 -17.77 7.71 38.91
C THR A 361 -17.76 7.24 37.45
N GLN A 362 -18.42 6.12 37.13
CA GLN A 362 -18.55 5.63 35.75
C GLN A 362 -19.49 6.50 34.93
N HIS A 363 -20.57 6.98 35.55
CA HIS A 363 -21.49 7.91 34.91
C HIS A 363 -20.79 9.23 34.58
N TYR A 364 -19.99 9.78 35.51
CA TYR A 364 -19.17 10.97 35.26
C TYR A 364 -18.27 10.79 34.04
N GLY A 365 -17.50 9.69 33.99
CA GLY A 365 -16.62 9.40 32.86
C GLY A 365 -17.38 9.24 31.54
N ALA A 366 -18.57 8.63 31.57
CA ALA A 366 -19.44 8.50 30.40
C ALA A 366 -19.93 9.87 29.90
N ILE A 367 -20.40 10.73 30.79
CA ILE A 367 -20.89 12.09 30.46
C ILE A 367 -19.74 12.93 29.90
N GLN A 368 -18.59 12.93 30.58
CA GLN A 368 -17.42 13.70 30.14
C GLN A 368 -16.90 13.22 28.77
N GLY A 369 -16.89 11.91 28.53
CA GLY A 369 -16.55 11.33 27.24
C GLY A 369 -17.52 11.73 26.14
N LEU A 370 -18.83 11.66 26.38
CA LEU A 370 -19.86 12.06 25.42
C LEU A 370 -19.83 13.57 25.14
N ALA A 371 -19.62 14.39 26.16
CA ALA A 371 -19.46 15.84 26.03
C ALA A 371 -18.23 16.20 25.18
N ALA A 372 -17.11 15.49 25.37
CA ALA A 372 -15.89 15.75 24.62
C ALA A 372 -15.98 15.39 23.13
N LEU A 373 -16.89 14.49 22.73
CA LEU A 373 -17.09 14.11 21.31
C LEU A 373 -17.74 15.22 20.49
N GLY A 374 -18.55 16.08 21.11
CA GLY A 374 -19.10 17.28 20.49
C GLY A 374 -20.57 17.55 20.83
N PRO A 375 -21.06 18.76 20.51
CA PRO A 375 -22.39 19.24 20.91
C PRO A 375 -23.52 18.38 20.35
N ASN A 376 -23.40 17.95 19.09
CA ASN A 376 -24.41 17.10 18.42
C ASN A 376 -24.61 15.76 19.15
N VAL A 377 -23.53 15.18 19.70
CA VAL A 377 -23.60 13.91 20.43
C VAL A 377 -24.34 14.10 21.76
N VAL A 378 -24.11 15.22 22.45
CA VAL A 378 -24.83 15.59 23.68
C VAL A 378 -26.32 15.78 23.39
N CYS A 379 -26.65 16.52 22.33
CA CYS A 379 -28.03 16.76 21.91
C CYS A 379 -28.79 15.48 21.58
N LEU A 380 -28.14 14.53 20.91
CA LEU A 380 -28.80 13.30 20.47
C LEU A 380 -28.86 12.22 21.55
N LEU A 381 -27.85 12.11 22.42
CA LEU A 381 -27.71 10.98 23.34
C LEU A 381 -27.96 11.33 24.81
N VAL A 382 -27.53 12.51 25.26
CA VAL A 382 -27.61 12.91 26.67
C VAL A 382 -28.94 13.63 26.94
N LEU A 383 -29.31 14.60 26.11
CA LEU A 383 -30.50 15.44 26.30
C LEU A 383 -31.82 14.64 26.42
N PRO A 384 -32.12 13.63 25.57
CA PRO A 384 -33.35 12.86 25.68
C PRO A 384 -33.46 12.06 26.98
N ASN A 385 -32.33 11.64 27.54
CA ASN A 385 -32.25 10.82 28.75
C ASN A 385 -32.01 11.64 30.02
N LEU A 386 -31.94 12.97 29.91
CA LEU A 386 -31.57 13.85 31.01
C LEU A 386 -32.66 13.90 32.10
N ALA A 387 -33.92 14.06 31.72
CA ALA A 387 -35.04 14.12 32.66
C ALA A 387 -35.17 12.86 33.54
N PRO A 388 -35.21 11.63 32.99
CA PRO A 388 -35.27 10.42 33.83
C PRO A 388 -33.99 10.21 34.65
N TYR A 389 -32.83 10.63 34.13
CA TYR A 389 -31.56 10.51 34.86
C TYR A 389 -31.48 11.48 36.05
N LEU A 390 -31.97 12.71 35.90
CA LEU A 390 -32.01 13.69 37.01
C LEU A 390 -32.91 13.22 38.15
N GLN A 391 -34.05 12.59 37.84
CA GLN A 391 -34.92 11.98 38.86
C GLN A 391 -34.21 10.89 39.69
N LEU A 392 -33.25 10.19 39.08
CA LEU A 392 -32.41 9.21 39.77
C LEU A 392 -31.27 9.86 40.58
N LEU A 393 -30.74 11.00 40.11
CA LEU A 393 -29.59 11.69 40.71
C LEU A 393 -29.99 12.59 41.90
N GLU A 394 -31.12 13.29 41.81
CA GLU A 394 -31.67 14.15 42.87
C GLU A 394 -31.70 13.53 44.27
N PRO A 395 -32.18 12.30 44.49
CA PRO A 395 -32.19 11.69 45.83
C PRO A 395 -30.79 11.39 46.37
N GLU A 396 -29.78 11.23 45.53
CA GLU A 396 -28.38 11.00 45.94
C GLU A 396 -27.66 12.31 46.34
N MET A 397 -28.16 13.47 45.91
CA MET A 397 -27.63 14.79 46.26
C MET A 397 -28.16 15.34 47.59
N LEU A 398 -29.37 14.94 47.99
CA LEU A 398 -30.03 15.46 49.19
C LEU A 398 -29.48 14.83 50.47
N LEU A 399 -29.19 15.68 51.46
CA LEU A 399 -28.65 15.31 52.76
C LEU A 399 -29.60 14.39 53.56
N GLU A 400 -30.91 14.54 53.36
CA GLU A 400 -31.95 13.77 54.03
C GLU A 400 -32.03 12.30 53.58
N LYS A 401 -31.70 12.02 52.31
CA LYS A 401 -31.85 10.69 51.70
C LYS A 401 -30.53 9.92 51.63
N GLN A 402 -29.41 10.61 51.41
CA GLN A 402 -28.09 9.98 51.33
C GLN A 402 -27.17 10.50 52.44
N LYS A 403 -26.93 9.68 53.47
CA LYS A 403 -26.09 10.05 54.63
C LYS A 403 -24.58 10.00 54.32
N ASN A 404 -24.18 9.31 53.25
CA ASN A 404 -22.78 9.21 52.86
C ASN A 404 -22.31 10.47 52.11
N GLU A 405 -21.44 11.25 52.75
CA GLU A 405 -20.87 12.50 52.21
C GLU A 405 -20.14 12.29 50.87
N MET A 406 -19.47 11.14 50.68
CA MET A 406 -18.70 10.87 49.47
C MET A 406 -19.60 10.66 48.24
N LYS A 407 -20.66 9.86 48.39
CA LYS A 407 -21.63 9.65 47.30
C LYS A 407 -22.35 10.93 46.93
N ARG A 408 -22.61 11.79 47.92
CA ARG A 408 -23.20 13.10 47.68
C ARG A 408 -22.25 13.99 46.88
N HIS A 409 -20.96 14.01 47.25
CA HIS A 409 -19.95 14.74 46.49
C HIS A 409 -19.81 14.21 45.05
N GLU A 410 -19.80 12.89 44.85
CA GLU A 410 -19.80 12.28 43.51
C GLU A 410 -21.03 12.69 42.69
N ALA A 411 -22.22 12.71 43.31
CA ALA A 411 -23.47 13.12 42.65
C ALA A 411 -23.43 14.59 42.22
N TRP A 412 -22.90 15.49 43.06
CA TRP A 412 -22.68 16.90 42.70
C TRP A 412 -21.69 17.05 41.54
N ARG A 413 -20.61 16.28 41.50
CA ARG A 413 -19.64 16.31 40.39
C ARG A 413 -20.25 15.85 39.07
N VAL A 414 -21.13 14.84 39.12
CA VAL A 414 -21.89 14.38 37.95
C VAL A 414 -22.86 15.45 37.47
N TYR A 415 -23.56 16.11 38.40
CA TYR A 415 -24.47 17.22 38.09
C TYR A 415 -23.73 18.39 37.45
N ASP A 416 -22.58 18.79 38.00
CA ASP A 416 -21.73 19.83 37.41
C ASP A 416 -21.27 19.47 35.98
N ALA A 417 -20.87 18.21 35.75
CA ALA A 417 -20.49 17.75 34.41
C ALA A 417 -21.66 17.83 33.41
N LEU A 418 -22.88 17.50 33.84
CA LEU A 418 -24.09 17.66 33.01
C LEU A 418 -24.36 19.13 32.68
N LEU A 419 -24.26 20.03 33.66
CA LEU A 419 -24.42 21.47 33.45
C LEU A 419 -23.39 22.03 32.47
N VAL A 420 -22.11 21.68 32.67
CA VAL A 420 -21.03 22.11 31.77
C VAL A 420 -21.29 21.60 30.36
N SER A 421 -21.70 20.33 30.21
CA SER A 421 -22.04 19.76 28.90
C SER A 421 -23.19 20.50 28.20
N GLY A 422 -24.20 20.94 28.96
CA GLY A 422 -25.34 21.70 28.46
C GLY A 422 -25.01 23.14 28.07
N HIS A 423 -24.12 23.82 28.79
CA HIS A 423 -23.70 25.19 28.46
C HIS A 423 -22.84 25.27 27.19
N SER A 424 -22.01 24.26 26.91
CA SER A 424 -21.27 24.18 25.64
C SER A 424 -22.16 24.19 24.39
N ASN A 425 -23.46 23.85 24.51
CA ASN A 425 -24.42 23.89 23.41
C ASN A 425 -25.03 25.29 23.16
N THR A 426 -24.88 26.23 24.09
CA THR A 426 -25.47 27.59 23.99
C THR A 426 -24.56 28.64 23.36
N GLN A 427 -23.33 28.27 22.96
CA GLN A 427 -22.36 29.18 22.32
C GLN A 427 -22.20 28.97 20.80
N ILE A 428 -23.19 28.38 20.13
CA ILE A 428 -23.24 28.30 18.65
C ILE A 428 -24.36 29.21 18.14
#